data_AF-A0AAU7M6C3-F1
#
_entry.id   AF-A0AAU7M6C3-F1
#
_cell.length_a   1.000
_cell.length_b   1.000
_cell.length_c   1.000
_cell.angle_alpha   90.00
_cell.angle_beta   90.00
_cell.angle_gamma   90.00
#
_symmetry.space_group_name_H-M   'P 1'
#
loop_
_entity.id
_entity.type
_entity.pdbx_description
1 polymer ?
#
loop_
_entity_poly.entity_id
_entity_poly.type
_entity_poly.pdbx_seq_one_letter_code
_entity_poly.pdbx_strand_id
1 'polypeptide(L)'
;MGRQAERHHEASDSSRERLDLDDRRQALGREVRNRRQAAGLTIDRAAKQAPMSPETWRKAETGERLKAFSYAGVERVMRWPAGTIERFINDGQELPEGVMPSGSYSAATPVSPVLDVDFLLGLDRPDSVKVVLIRAVRAGGDPLDAVLALDAPDADKVAAIRTLRDLQPPAGGSEGGAEPVEPDARSA
;
A
#
# COMPACT_ATOMS: atom_id res chain seq x y z
N MET A 1 -6.70 -47.76 37.33
CA MET A 1 -6.08 -47.84 35.99
C MET A 1 -6.76 -46.92 34.94
N GLY A 2 -7.40 -45.80 35.31
CA GLY A 2 -8.16 -44.96 34.35
C GLY A 2 -7.43 -43.77 33.70
N ARG A 3 -6.35 -43.24 34.29
CA ARG A 3 -5.73 -41.97 33.85
C ARG A 3 -4.84 -42.06 32.60
N GLN A 4 -4.66 -43.24 32.03
CA GLN A 4 -3.79 -43.42 30.86
C GLN A 4 -4.57 -43.36 29.55
N ALA A 5 -5.86 -43.71 29.55
CA ALA A 5 -6.72 -43.61 28.37
C ALA A 5 -7.14 -42.16 28.05
N GLU A 6 -7.39 -41.33 29.07
CA GLU A 6 -7.80 -39.92 28.88
C GLU A 6 -6.70 -39.06 28.23
N ARG A 7 -5.42 -39.29 28.56
CA ARG A 7 -4.30 -38.53 27.99
C ARG A 7 -4.08 -38.75 26.49
N HIS A 8 -4.53 -39.89 25.95
CA HIS A 8 -4.41 -40.14 24.51
C HIS A 8 -5.50 -39.43 23.69
N HIS A 9 -6.68 -39.19 24.28
CA HIS A 9 -7.77 -38.52 23.56
C HIS A 9 -7.52 -37.00 23.42
N GLU A 10 -6.98 -36.36 24.45
CA GLU A 10 -6.70 -34.92 24.46
C GLU A 10 -5.58 -34.52 23.46
N ALA A 11 -4.58 -35.39 23.28
CA ALA A 11 -3.49 -35.15 22.33
C ALA A 11 -3.94 -35.23 20.86
N SER A 12 -4.92 -36.08 20.55
CA SER A 12 -5.48 -36.20 19.20
C SER A 12 -6.32 -34.98 18.82
N ASP A 13 -7.10 -34.43 19.77
CA ASP A 13 -7.95 -33.25 19.51
C ASP A 13 -7.10 -31.99 19.27
N SER A 14 -6.11 -31.75 20.13
CA SER A 14 -5.15 -30.64 20.00
C SER A 14 -4.35 -30.67 18.69
N SER A 15 -4.09 -31.87 18.15
CA SER A 15 -3.36 -32.01 16.88
C SER A 15 -4.25 -31.67 15.69
N ARG A 16 -5.53 -32.00 15.77
CA ARG A 16 -6.52 -31.72 14.72
C ARG A 16 -6.83 -30.23 14.63
N GLU A 17 -6.97 -29.57 15.78
CA GLU A 17 -7.19 -28.13 15.86
C GLU A 17 -6.00 -27.33 15.27
N ARG A 18 -4.76 -27.76 15.55
CA ARG A 18 -3.58 -27.10 14.97
C ARG A 18 -3.50 -27.19 13.45
N LEU A 19 -3.85 -28.35 12.88
CA LEU A 19 -3.85 -28.52 11.43
C LEU A 19 -4.87 -27.57 10.76
N ASP A 20 -6.05 -27.41 11.36
CA ASP A 20 -7.07 -26.46 10.88
C ASP A 20 -6.58 -25.01 10.96
N LEU A 21 -5.88 -24.62 12.04
CA LEU A 21 -5.32 -23.28 12.16
C LEU A 21 -4.23 -22.97 11.11
N ASP A 22 -3.38 -23.94 10.78
CA ASP A 22 -2.36 -23.77 9.75
C ASP A 22 -2.98 -23.67 8.36
N ASP A 23 -3.99 -24.50 8.06
CA ASP A 23 -4.76 -24.43 6.81
C ASP A 23 -5.49 -23.10 6.65
N ARG A 24 -6.10 -22.59 7.72
CA ARG A 24 -6.72 -21.26 7.74
C ARG A 24 -5.68 -20.18 7.47
N ARG A 25 -4.52 -20.20 8.13
CA ARG A 25 -3.49 -19.18 7.88
C ARG A 25 -2.97 -19.20 6.45
N GLN A 26 -2.82 -20.38 5.86
CA GLN A 26 -2.47 -20.49 4.44
C GLN A 26 -3.57 -19.92 3.54
N ALA A 27 -4.84 -20.16 3.87
CA ALA A 27 -5.98 -19.56 3.16
C ALA A 27 -5.98 -18.03 3.26
N LEU A 28 -5.73 -17.47 4.46
CA LEU A 28 -5.55 -16.04 4.66
C LEU A 28 -4.41 -15.49 3.80
N GLY A 29 -3.25 -16.15 3.80
CA GLY A 29 -2.09 -15.69 3.02
C GLY A 29 -2.36 -15.64 1.52
N ARG A 30 -3.04 -16.66 0.98
CA ARG A 30 -3.51 -16.66 -0.40
C ARG A 30 -4.45 -15.48 -0.68
N GLU A 31 -5.40 -15.21 0.22
CA GLU A 31 -6.35 -14.12 0.02
C GLU A 31 -5.68 -12.73 0.08
N VAL A 32 -4.77 -12.53 1.04
CA VAL A 32 -3.96 -11.29 1.13
C VAL A 32 -3.17 -11.07 -0.16
N ARG A 33 -2.54 -12.12 -0.69
CA ARG A 33 -1.80 -12.06 -1.97
C ARG A 33 -2.73 -11.73 -3.14
N ASN A 34 -3.87 -12.41 -3.24
CA ASN A 34 -4.85 -12.20 -4.31
C ASN A 34 -5.36 -10.75 -4.31
N ARG A 35 -5.73 -10.22 -3.15
CA ARG A 35 -6.20 -8.82 -3.04
C ARG A 35 -5.09 -7.83 -3.34
N ARG A 36 -3.86 -8.06 -2.87
CA ARG A 36 -2.74 -7.18 -3.24
C ARG A 36 -2.56 -7.12 -4.76
N GLN A 37 -2.57 -8.29 -5.42
CA GLN A 37 -2.44 -8.39 -6.88
C GLN A 37 -3.61 -7.71 -7.59
N ALA A 38 -4.84 -7.92 -7.13
CA ALA A 38 -6.03 -7.27 -7.68
C ALA A 38 -6.01 -5.73 -7.51
N ALA A 39 -5.37 -5.20 -6.46
CA ALA A 39 -5.12 -3.77 -6.30
C ALA A 39 -3.94 -3.24 -7.13
N GLY A 40 -3.20 -4.09 -7.85
CA GLY A 40 -1.98 -3.66 -8.56
C GLY A 40 -0.87 -3.17 -7.63
N LEU A 41 -0.85 -3.62 -6.36
CA LEU A 41 0.16 -3.21 -5.39
C LEU A 41 1.38 -4.13 -5.45
N THR A 42 2.58 -3.55 -5.47
CA THR A 42 3.82 -4.29 -5.20
C THR A 42 3.94 -4.61 -3.71
N ILE A 43 4.78 -5.59 -3.35
CA ILE A 43 5.04 -5.94 -1.95
C ILE A 43 5.58 -4.72 -1.19
N ASP A 44 6.56 -4.00 -1.76
CA ASP A 44 7.17 -2.84 -1.09
C ASP A 44 6.15 -1.73 -0.85
N ARG A 45 5.26 -1.48 -1.82
CA ARG A 45 4.19 -0.47 -1.68
C ARG A 45 3.19 -0.87 -0.60
N ALA A 46 2.76 -2.13 -0.59
CA ALA A 46 1.82 -2.63 0.41
C ALA A 46 2.43 -2.62 1.82
N ALA A 47 3.69 -3.05 1.95
CA ALA A 47 4.45 -3.03 3.20
C ALA A 47 4.61 -1.60 3.74
N LYS A 48 4.92 -0.63 2.87
CA LYS A 48 5.00 0.81 3.22
C LYS A 48 3.66 1.36 3.71
N GLN A 49 2.54 0.96 3.11
CA GLN A 49 1.20 1.36 3.57
C GLN A 49 0.79 0.71 4.90
N ALA A 50 1.35 -0.46 5.23
CA ALA A 50 1.09 -1.21 6.47
C ALA A 50 2.12 -0.96 7.60
N PRO A 51 2.80 0.20 7.58
CA PRO A 51 4.11 0.45 8.21
C PRO A 51 4.89 -0.81 8.67
N MET A 52 5.22 -1.70 7.74
CA MET A 52 6.00 -2.92 8.04
C MET A 52 7.08 -3.19 6.99
N SER A 53 8.01 -4.10 7.29
CA SER A 53 9.04 -4.49 6.33
C SER A 53 8.45 -5.35 5.18
N PRO A 54 9.04 -5.32 3.97
CA PRO A 54 8.65 -6.19 2.86
C PRO A 54 8.70 -7.68 3.21
N GLU A 55 9.66 -8.08 4.07
CA GLU A 55 9.75 -9.46 4.57
C GLU A 55 8.55 -9.82 5.46
N THR A 56 8.13 -8.92 6.35
CA THR A 56 6.96 -9.15 7.21
C THR A 56 5.68 -9.25 6.38
N TRP A 57 5.59 -8.44 5.31
CA TRP A 57 4.49 -8.56 4.36
C TRP A 57 4.49 -9.91 3.62
N ARG A 58 5.66 -10.40 3.17
CA ARG A 58 5.77 -11.74 2.56
C ARG A 58 5.30 -12.84 3.51
N LYS A 59 5.64 -12.74 4.80
CA LYS A 59 5.16 -13.67 5.85
C LYS A 59 3.65 -13.66 5.98
N ALA A 60 3.00 -12.50 5.83
CA ALA A 60 1.55 -12.43 5.78
C ALA A 60 0.98 -13.21 4.58
N GLU A 61 1.60 -13.08 3.40
CA GLU A 61 1.16 -13.78 2.17
C GLU A 61 1.44 -15.29 2.18
N THR A 62 2.43 -15.75 2.94
CA THR A 62 2.72 -17.18 3.10
C THR A 62 1.91 -17.84 4.22
N GLY A 63 1.12 -17.08 4.98
CA GLY A 63 0.37 -17.60 6.12
C GLY A 63 1.23 -17.88 7.35
N GLU A 64 2.43 -17.31 7.42
CA GLU A 64 3.26 -17.43 8.62
C GLU A 64 2.66 -16.69 9.81
N ARG A 65 2.98 -17.14 11.03
CA ARG A 65 2.50 -16.49 12.25
C ARG A 65 3.09 -15.10 12.41
N LEU A 66 2.22 -14.10 12.40
CA LEU A 66 2.57 -12.72 12.73
C LEU A 66 2.08 -12.29 14.11
N LYS A 67 2.60 -11.15 14.57
CA LYS A 67 2.11 -10.45 15.76
C LYS A 67 0.79 -9.74 15.43
N ALA A 68 -0.09 -9.58 16.41
CA ALA A 68 -1.41 -8.95 16.22
C ALA A 68 -1.33 -7.56 15.55
N PHE A 69 -0.34 -6.73 15.93
CA PHE A 69 -0.16 -5.41 15.32
C PHE A 69 0.12 -5.47 13.80
N SER A 70 0.79 -6.52 13.33
CA SER A 70 1.11 -6.69 11.90
C SER A 70 -0.15 -7.02 11.11
N TYR A 71 -1.04 -7.84 11.67
CA TYR A 71 -2.34 -8.11 11.06
C TYR A 71 -3.20 -6.84 10.97
N ALA A 72 -3.19 -5.96 11.97
CA ALA A 72 -3.86 -4.67 11.87
C ALA A 72 -3.35 -3.79 10.71
N GLY A 73 -2.05 -3.88 10.37
CA GLY A 73 -1.47 -3.24 9.19
C GLY A 73 -2.02 -3.81 7.89
N VAL A 74 -2.14 -5.14 7.80
CA VAL A 74 -2.73 -5.83 6.64
C VAL A 74 -4.21 -5.47 6.49
N GLU A 75 -4.98 -5.50 7.57
CA GLU A 75 -6.39 -5.11 7.59
C GLU A 75 -6.58 -3.68 7.07
N ARG A 76 -5.72 -2.74 7.49
CA ARG A 76 -5.78 -1.36 7.01
C ARG A 76 -5.53 -1.25 5.50
N VAL A 77 -4.53 -1.94 4.98
CA VAL A 77 -4.22 -1.92 3.52
C VAL A 77 -5.35 -2.54 2.71
N MET A 78 -5.93 -3.64 3.20
CA MET A 78 -7.03 -4.33 2.55
C MET A 78 -8.40 -3.70 2.84
N ARG A 79 -8.45 -2.64 3.66
CA ARG A 79 -9.66 -1.98 4.14
C ARG A 79 -10.64 -2.94 4.82
N TRP A 80 -10.13 -3.93 5.52
CA TRP A 80 -10.93 -4.82 6.35
C TRP A 80 -11.29 -4.14 7.67
N PRO A 81 -12.47 -4.44 8.24
CA PRO A 81 -12.75 -4.10 9.62
C PRO A 81 -11.65 -4.64 10.54
N ALA A 82 -11.31 -3.88 11.58
CA ALA A 82 -10.32 -4.34 12.55
C ALA A 82 -10.75 -5.66 13.22
N GLY A 83 -9.80 -6.57 13.42
CA GLY A 83 -10.03 -7.89 14.02
C GLY A 83 -10.67 -8.91 13.08
N THR A 84 -10.82 -8.60 11.80
CA THR A 84 -11.30 -9.54 10.78
C THR A 84 -10.36 -10.73 10.63
N ILE A 85 -9.05 -10.50 10.60
CA ILE A 85 -8.07 -11.57 10.47
C ILE A 85 -8.09 -12.48 11.69
N GLU A 86 -8.22 -11.89 12.87
CA GLU A 86 -8.30 -12.65 14.12
C GLU A 86 -9.53 -13.56 14.16
N ARG A 87 -10.71 -13.03 13.80
CA ARG A 87 -11.95 -13.82 13.70
C ARG A 87 -11.87 -14.90 12.62
N PHE A 88 -11.23 -14.61 11.49
CA PHE A 88 -11.03 -15.60 10.44
C PHE A 88 -10.16 -16.77 10.94
N ILE A 89 -9.03 -16.48 11.60
CA ILE A 89 -8.13 -17.51 12.10
C ILE A 89 -8.78 -18.31 13.24
N ASN A 90 -9.33 -17.63 14.24
CA ASN A 90 -9.81 -18.28 15.46
C ASN A 90 -11.21 -18.92 15.26
N ASP A 91 -12.13 -18.17 14.67
CA ASP A 91 -13.54 -18.56 14.62
C ASP A 91 -13.92 -19.18 13.27
N GLY A 92 -13.03 -19.14 12.27
CA GLY A 92 -13.30 -19.64 10.92
C GLY A 92 -14.32 -18.79 10.17
N GLN A 93 -14.58 -17.55 10.61
CA GLN A 93 -15.47 -16.63 9.92
C GLN A 93 -14.91 -16.27 8.56
N GLU A 94 -15.73 -16.25 7.52
CA GLU A 94 -15.30 -15.89 6.17
C GLU A 94 -14.76 -14.45 6.11
N LEU A 95 -13.72 -14.25 5.30
CA LEU A 95 -13.20 -12.90 5.04
C LEU A 95 -14.27 -12.11 4.27
N PRO A 96 -14.51 -10.83 4.60
CA PRO A 96 -15.46 -10.01 3.88
C PRO A 96 -15.14 -10.08 2.39
N GLU A 97 -16.13 -10.38 1.55
CA GLU A 97 -16.01 -10.21 0.10
C GLU A 97 -15.97 -8.71 -0.18
N GLY A 98 -14.79 -8.12 0.01
CA GLY A 98 -14.57 -6.72 -0.28
C GLY A 98 -14.60 -6.55 -1.78
N VAL A 99 -15.61 -5.82 -2.27
CA VAL A 99 -15.53 -5.11 -3.54
C VAL A 99 -14.27 -4.26 -3.45
N MET A 100 -13.13 -4.79 -3.90
CA MET A 100 -11.96 -3.99 -4.24
C MET A 100 -12.57 -2.87 -5.06
N PRO A 101 -12.54 -1.61 -4.60
CA PRO A 101 -13.28 -0.57 -5.27
C PRO A 101 -12.79 -0.61 -6.71
N SER A 102 -13.64 -1.11 -7.61
CA SER A 102 -13.50 -0.95 -9.05
C SER A 102 -13.77 0.52 -9.39
N GLY A 103 -13.40 1.44 -8.50
CA GLY A 103 -12.85 2.70 -8.91
C GLY A 103 -11.69 2.32 -9.80
N SER A 104 -12.00 2.27 -11.10
CA SER A 104 -11.30 3.11 -12.05
C SER A 104 -10.43 4.09 -11.27
N TYR A 105 -9.17 3.72 -11.05
CA TYR A 105 -8.12 4.70 -10.96
C TYR A 105 -8.23 5.43 -12.28
N SER A 106 -9.08 6.47 -12.31
CA SER A 106 -9.24 7.30 -13.47
C SER A 106 -7.85 7.82 -13.74
N ALA A 107 -7.26 7.36 -14.84
CA ALA A 107 -5.92 7.70 -15.29
C ALA A 107 -5.76 9.22 -15.54
N ALA A 108 -6.81 10.01 -15.31
CA ALA A 108 -6.86 11.44 -15.57
C ALA A 108 -6.61 12.34 -14.35
N THR A 109 -6.46 11.80 -13.13
CA THR A 109 -5.82 12.60 -12.07
C THR A 109 -4.38 12.11 -11.98
N PRO A 110 -3.38 12.89 -12.44
CA PRO A 110 -1.99 12.52 -12.21
C PRO A 110 -1.86 12.32 -10.71
N VAL A 111 -1.56 11.09 -10.32
CA VAL A 111 -1.31 10.74 -8.93
C VAL A 111 -0.09 11.58 -8.58
N SER A 112 -0.29 12.73 -7.93
CA SER A 112 0.80 13.49 -7.37
C SER A 112 1.63 12.47 -6.61
N PRO A 113 2.95 12.35 -6.90
CA PRO A 113 3.79 11.41 -6.18
C PRO A 113 3.53 11.67 -4.70
N VAL A 114 3.13 10.63 -3.96
CA VAL A 114 2.89 10.77 -2.52
C VAL A 114 4.24 11.17 -1.94
N LEU A 115 4.44 12.47 -1.72
CA LEU A 115 5.65 13.03 -1.15
C LEU A 115 5.66 12.60 0.32
N ASP A 116 6.20 11.42 0.60
CA ASP A 116 6.42 10.98 1.96
C ASP A 116 7.73 11.53 2.52
N VAL A 117 7.80 11.60 3.85
CA VAL A 117 8.94 12.19 4.57
C VAL A 117 10.24 11.46 4.23
N ASP A 118 10.20 10.13 4.10
CA ASP A 118 11.40 9.33 3.80
C ASP A 118 11.95 9.64 2.40
N PHE A 119 11.07 9.78 1.41
CA PHE A 119 11.44 10.22 0.08
C PHE A 119 12.09 11.62 0.09
N LEU A 120 11.49 12.58 0.80
CA LEU A 120 12.02 13.95 0.90
C LEU A 120 13.40 13.99 1.58
N LEU A 121 13.64 13.15 2.58
CA LEU A 121 14.93 13.05 3.26
C LEU A 121 16.03 12.54 2.31
N GLY A 122 15.68 11.66 1.36
CA GLY A 122 16.59 11.10 0.36
C GLY A 122 16.91 12.01 -0.82
N LEU A 123 16.26 13.17 -0.96
CA LEU A 123 16.54 14.09 -2.07
C LEU A 123 17.96 14.65 -1.99
N ASP A 124 18.62 14.80 -3.15
CA ASP A 124 19.89 15.52 -3.25
C ASP A 124 19.64 17.04 -3.31
N ARG A 125 19.17 17.58 -2.18
CA ARG A 125 18.85 19.00 -1.98
C ARG A 125 19.38 19.46 -0.62
N PRO A 126 19.62 20.77 -0.41
CA PRO A 126 20.00 21.30 0.89
C PRO A 126 18.96 20.97 1.97
N ASP A 127 19.41 20.75 3.21
CA ASP A 127 18.53 20.37 4.32
C ASP A 127 17.46 21.43 4.63
N SER A 128 17.75 22.72 4.42
CA SER A 128 16.76 23.80 4.57
C SER A 128 15.54 23.59 3.67
N VAL A 129 15.77 23.20 2.41
CA VAL A 129 14.73 22.92 1.42
C VAL A 129 13.93 21.68 1.82
N LYS A 130 14.61 20.62 2.28
CA LYS A 130 13.95 19.40 2.77
C LYS A 130 13.02 19.70 3.94
N VAL A 131 13.46 20.53 4.90
CA VAL A 131 12.63 20.93 6.05
C VAL A 131 11.38 21.68 5.61
N VAL A 132 11.49 22.59 4.63
CA VAL A 132 10.34 23.31 4.05
C VAL A 132 9.35 22.33 3.42
N LEU A 133 9.83 21.40 2.59
CA LEU A 133 8.99 20.39 1.95
C LEU A 133 8.30 19.45 2.97
N ILE A 134 9.02 19.00 4.00
CA ILE A 134 8.47 18.14 5.06
C ILE A 134 7.40 18.89 5.85
N ARG A 135 7.61 20.17 6.17
CA ARG A 135 6.60 21.01 6.83
C ARG A 135 5.36 21.18 5.96
N ALA A 136 5.53 21.43 4.67
CA ALA A 136 4.43 21.55 3.71
C ALA A 136 3.61 20.26 3.62
N VAL A 137 4.27 19.09 3.50
CA VAL A 137 3.58 17.78 3.51
C VAL A 137 2.84 17.53 4.83
N ARG A 138 3.43 17.89 5.97
CA ARG A 138 2.79 17.72 7.29
C ARG A 138 1.61 18.64 7.52
N ALA A 139 1.58 19.81 6.88
CA ALA A 139 0.43 20.72 6.94
C ALA A 139 -0.82 20.11 6.26
N GLY A 140 -0.63 19.16 5.33
CA GLY A 140 -1.69 18.61 4.50
C GLY A 140 -2.15 19.58 3.43
N GLY A 141 -2.97 19.10 2.49
CA GLY A 141 -3.45 19.90 1.36
C GLY A 141 -2.47 19.96 0.18
N ASP A 142 -2.54 21.04 -0.60
CA ASP A 142 -1.65 21.24 -1.74
C ASP A 142 -0.24 21.66 -1.26
N PRO A 143 0.82 20.93 -1.64
CA PRO A 143 2.17 21.22 -1.15
C PRO A 143 2.72 22.55 -1.65
N LEU A 144 2.26 23.06 -2.80
CA LEU A 144 2.70 24.36 -3.32
C LEU A 144 2.15 25.50 -2.46
N ASP A 145 0.86 25.46 -2.17
CA ASP A 145 0.19 26.44 -1.30
C ASP A 145 0.79 26.41 0.10
N ALA A 146 1.04 25.20 0.64
CA ALA A 146 1.65 25.04 1.93
C ALA A 146 3.07 25.61 1.99
N VAL A 147 3.91 25.42 0.96
CA VAL A 147 5.25 26.04 0.88
C VAL A 147 5.17 27.57 0.88
N LEU A 148 4.22 28.14 0.14
CA LEU A 148 4.04 29.59 0.06
C LEU A 148 3.64 30.19 1.41
N ALA A 149 2.78 29.49 2.16
CA ALA A 149 2.28 29.92 3.47
C ALA A 149 3.29 29.80 4.63
N LEU A 150 4.38 29.05 4.47
CA LEU A 150 5.37 28.86 5.54
C LEU A 150 6.13 30.15 5.86
N ASP A 151 6.48 30.34 7.13
CA ASP A 151 7.48 31.35 7.52
C ASP A 151 8.89 30.77 7.33
N ALA A 152 9.46 31.01 6.15
CA ALA A 152 10.77 30.52 5.72
C ALA A 152 11.41 31.52 4.74
N PRO A 153 12.75 31.56 4.61
CA PRO A 153 13.42 32.42 3.63
C PRO A 153 12.90 32.18 2.20
N ASP A 154 12.69 33.27 1.44
CA ASP A 154 12.16 33.19 0.07
C ASP A 154 13.01 32.31 -0.85
N ALA A 155 14.34 32.33 -0.66
CA ALA A 155 15.27 31.49 -1.42
C ALA A 155 14.96 29.98 -1.22
N ASP A 156 14.66 29.56 0.01
CA ASP A 156 14.32 28.17 0.32
C ASP A 156 12.94 27.81 -0.24
N LYS A 157 11.96 28.72 -0.18
CA LYS A 157 10.64 28.52 -0.79
C LYS A 157 10.73 28.31 -2.29
N VAL A 158 11.47 29.17 -2.99
CA VAL A 158 11.66 29.07 -4.45
C VAL A 158 12.35 27.75 -4.82
N ALA A 159 13.37 27.34 -4.06
CA ALA A 159 14.05 26.06 -4.28
C ALA A 159 13.13 24.87 -4.03
N ALA A 160 12.27 24.92 -2.99
CA ALA A 160 11.27 23.90 -2.71
C ALA A 160 10.23 23.80 -3.84
N ILE A 161 9.71 24.93 -4.32
CA ILE A 161 8.77 24.99 -5.45
C ILE A 161 9.36 24.39 -6.72
N ARG A 162 10.60 24.74 -7.06
CA ARG A 162 11.31 24.14 -8.20
C ARG A 162 11.44 22.62 -8.04
N THR A 163 11.79 22.17 -6.85
CA THR A 163 11.88 20.73 -6.55
C THR A 163 10.53 20.05 -6.71
N LEU A 164 9.43 20.63 -6.22
CA LEU A 164 8.08 20.09 -6.44
C LEU A 164 7.73 19.99 -7.94
N ARG A 165 8.12 20.99 -8.73
CA ARG A 165 7.90 20.99 -10.18
C ARG A 165 8.72 19.93 -10.89
N ASP A 166 9.98 19.74 -10.50
CA ASP A 166 10.86 18.70 -11.04
C ASP A 166 10.32 17.29 -10.73
N LEU A 167 9.58 17.13 -9.62
CA LEU A 167 8.97 15.88 -9.19
C LEU A 167 7.62 15.61 -9.86
N GLN A 168 6.95 16.64 -10.40
CA GLN A 168 5.76 16.43 -11.19
C GLN A 168 6.16 15.82 -12.54
N PRO A 169 5.56 14.69 -12.95
CA PRO A 169 5.79 14.20 -14.30
C PRO A 169 5.40 15.32 -15.28
N PRO A 170 6.12 15.48 -16.41
CA PRO A 170 5.78 16.48 -17.40
C PRO A 170 4.30 16.29 -17.75
N ALA A 171 3.48 17.27 -17.37
CA ALA A 171 2.02 17.21 -17.54
C ALA A 171 1.78 16.85 -18.99
N GLY A 172 1.24 15.63 -19.19
CA GLY A 172 1.35 14.87 -20.42
C GLY A 172 1.50 15.77 -21.63
N GLY A 173 2.72 15.77 -22.19
CA GLY A 173 2.87 16.06 -23.60
C GLY A 173 1.93 15.10 -24.28
N SER A 174 0.75 15.59 -24.63
CA SER A 174 -0.09 14.93 -25.60
C SER A 174 0.75 15.00 -26.87
N GLU A 175 1.66 14.04 -27.02
CA GLU A 175 2.04 13.52 -28.31
C GLU A 175 0.74 12.94 -28.88
N GLY A 176 -0.19 13.82 -29.24
CA GLY A 176 -1.07 13.59 -30.35
C GLY A 176 -0.11 13.38 -31.50
N GLY A 177 0.24 12.12 -31.72
CA GLY A 177 0.73 11.68 -33.00
C GLY A 177 -0.25 12.26 -34.00
N ALA A 178 0.19 13.30 -34.70
CA ALA A 178 -0.43 13.71 -35.93
C ALA A 178 -0.39 12.44 -36.77
N GLU A 179 -1.53 11.74 -36.81
CA GLU A 179 -1.75 10.64 -37.74
C GLU A 179 -1.33 11.20 -39.11
N PRO A 180 -0.31 10.61 -39.76
CA PRO A 180 0.09 11.09 -41.07
C PRO A 180 -1.13 10.95 -41.96
N VAL A 181 -1.70 12.09 -42.36
CA VAL A 181 -2.81 12.12 -43.31
C VAL A 181 -2.26 11.54 -44.60
N GLU A 182 -2.51 10.26 -44.87
CA GLU A 182 -2.19 9.64 -46.15
C GLU A 182 -2.92 10.45 -47.23
N PRO A 183 -2.22 11.01 -48.22
CA PRO A 183 -2.87 11.68 -49.33
C PRO A 183 -3.66 10.65 -50.14
N ASP A 184 -4.97 10.85 -50.18
CA ASP A 184 -5.93 10.02 -50.91
C ASP A 184 -5.54 9.93 -52.40
N ALA A 185 -4.96 8.80 -52.79
CA ALA A 185 -4.49 8.52 -54.15
C ALA A 185 -5.60 8.00 -55.07
N ARG A 186 -6.81 8.60 -55.00
CA ARG A 186 -7.93 8.29 -55.90
C ARG A 186 -8.41 9.51 -56.66
N SER A 187 -7.61 9.93 -57.62
CA SER A 187 -8.06 10.73 -58.77
C SER A 187 -7.14 10.47 -59.96
N ALA A 188 -7.43 9.41 -60.71
CA ALA A 188 -7.06 9.22 -62.10
C ALA A 188 -7.98 8.14 -62.70
#